data_AF-Q5V6W2-F1
#
_entry.id   AF-Q5V6W2-F1
#
_cell.length_a   1.000
_cell.length_b   1.000
_cell.length_c   1.000
_cell.angle_alpha   90.00
_cell.angle_beta   90.00
_cell.angle_gamma   90.00
#
_symmetry.space_group_name_H-M   'P 1'
#
loop_
_entity.id
_entity.type
_entity.pdbx_description
1 polymer ?
#
loop_
_entity_poly.entity_id
_entity_poly.type
_entity_poly.pdbx_seq_one_letter_code
_entity_poly.pdbx_strand_id
1 'polypeptide(L)'
;MPRMNASDQQIAADALSVPEETIVDACDDPPLPEFGIIEQNWETDPITPAHVATHAARAAESLSFADVPDGGEVALGVGSRGIANLPTIVAGVVDAVSDAGYEPFVFPAMGSHGGATGEGQRAMLNELGVTESTIGCEIRSSMDVVEVGRTPDRDVPVVADDNAVAADAIIPINRVKPHTDFDGPVESGLSKMLVIGMGKQRGAQIAHKWAVDWSFRQMIPEITGRLLKELPIVGGVAIVEDQHDETTLIEGVPPSGFLDREEELLETAYELMPTLPFEELDLVVFDRQGKEISGQGLDTNVIGRRPFSINEPAPETPDIKRIFTRGLTEKTHGNAMGIGSADIIHADIIAELDAETSLINALTASTIRGVKLPPVVETDRAGIVAALSTIGVVDTDTVRVLRAADTMHLHQLYASPALVEAARDRDDLRVVEDPSPIEFDNGQLVAPSLRE
;
A
#
# COMPACT_ATOMS: atom_id res chain seq x y z
N MET A 1 -12.60 -6.87 25.60
CA MET A 1 -12.59 -5.80 26.62
C MET A 1 -13.23 -4.57 25.99
N PRO A 2 -13.81 -3.60 26.73
CA PRO A 2 -14.20 -2.34 26.09
C PRO A 2 -12.95 -1.70 25.47
N ARG A 3 -13.06 -1.18 24.24
CA ARG A 3 -12.01 -0.37 23.61
C ARG A 3 -11.67 0.79 24.57
N MET A 4 -10.38 1.13 24.66
CA MET A 4 -9.95 2.32 25.40
C MET A 4 -10.73 3.52 24.87
N ASN A 5 -11.26 4.35 25.79
CA ASN A 5 -11.87 5.60 25.38
C ASN A 5 -10.76 6.64 25.10
N ALA A 6 -11.11 7.76 24.46
CA ALA A 6 -10.15 8.80 24.09
C ALA A 6 -9.35 9.34 25.30
N SER A 7 -9.95 9.39 26.50
CA SER A 7 -9.23 9.80 27.72
C SER A 7 -8.18 8.79 28.14
N ASP A 8 -8.46 7.49 28.02
CA ASP A 8 -7.50 6.43 28.33
C ASP A 8 -6.35 6.43 27.32
N GLN A 9 -6.65 6.69 26.03
CA GLN A 9 -5.63 6.80 24.98
C GLN A 9 -4.72 8.00 25.20
N GLN A 10 -5.27 9.16 25.57
CA GLN A 10 -4.46 10.33 25.91
C GLN A 10 -3.55 10.05 27.12
N ILE A 11 -4.08 9.41 28.17
CA ILE A 11 -3.26 9.03 29.34
C ILE A 11 -2.09 8.11 28.92
N ALA A 12 -2.32 7.19 28.00
CA ALA A 12 -1.26 6.33 27.49
C ALA A 12 -0.22 7.11 26.66
N ALA A 13 -0.66 8.05 25.82
CA ALA A 13 0.22 8.92 25.05
C ALA A 13 1.10 9.78 25.97
N ASP A 14 0.50 10.42 26.98
CA ASP A 14 1.21 11.24 27.97
C ASP A 14 2.21 10.40 28.80
N ALA A 15 1.87 9.14 29.10
CA ALA A 15 2.72 8.25 29.90
C ALA A 15 3.90 7.65 29.11
N LEU A 16 3.78 7.54 27.79
CA LEU A 16 4.80 6.93 26.92
C LEU A 16 5.68 7.97 26.21
N SER A 17 5.19 9.20 26.04
CA SER A 17 5.94 10.27 25.39
C SER A 17 6.99 10.88 26.31
N VAL A 18 8.13 11.25 25.72
CA VAL A 18 9.17 12.03 26.39
C VAL A 18 8.95 13.52 26.10
N PRO A 19 8.88 14.40 27.12
CA PRO A 19 8.65 15.83 26.94
C PRO A 19 9.74 16.52 26.12
N GLU A 20 9.38 17.58 25.41
CA GLU A 20 10.34 18.33 24.57
C GLU A 20 11.54 18.84 25.39
N GLU A 21 11.30 19.46 26.54
CA GLU A 21 12.35 19.99 27.42
C GLU A 21 13.38 18.92 27.79
N THR A 22 12.93 17.69 28.06
CA THR A 22 13.82 16.58 28.41
C THR A 22 14.70 16.17 27.23
N ILE A 23 14.15 16.13 26.01
CA ILE A 23 14.90 15.79 24.81
C ILE A 23 15.92 16.89 24.49
N VAL A 24 15.48 18.15 24.51
CA VAL A 24 16.30 19.32 24.20
C VAL A 24 17.47 19.43 25.17
N ASP A 25 17.23 19.28 26.48
CA ASP A 25 18.27 19.29 27.50
C ASP A 25 19.25 18.12 27.33
N ALA A 26 18.76 16.93 27.03
CA ALA A 26 19.60 15.75 26.84
C ALA A 26 20.47 15.81 25.57
N CYS A 27 20.06 16.61 24.59
CA CYS A 27 20.72 16.76 23.30
C CYS A 27 21.53 18.06 23.17
N ASP A 28 21.63 18.86 24.23
CA ASP A 28 22.29 20.18 24.24
C ASP A 28 21.71 21.19 23.22
N ASP A 29 20.41 21.10 22.93
CA ASP A 29 19.64 21.99 22.02
C ASP A 29 20.37 22.33 20.70
N PRO A 30 20.64 21.35 19.84
CA PRO A 30 21.43 21.59 18.64
C PRO A 30 20.69 22.52 17.68
N PRO A 31 21.41 23.37 16.93
CA PRO A 31 20.78 24.17 15.89
C PRO A 31 20.10 23.25 14.86
N LEU A 32 18.92 23.64 14.41
CA LEU A 32 18.16 22.91 13.39
C LEU A 32 18.49 23.45 11.99
N PRO A 33 18.48 22.60 10.95
CA PRO A 33 18.61 23.08 9.59
C PRO A 33 17.38 23.92 9.18
N GLU A 34 17.54 24.71 8.14
CA GLU A 34 16.45 25.39 7.46
C GLU A 34 15.69 24.42 6.53
N PHE A 35 14.51 24.81 6.06
CA PHE A 35 13.79 24.09 5.00
C PHE A 35 13.46 25.02 3.83
N GLY A 36 13.79 24.56 2.62
CA GLY A 36 13.20 25.04 1.37
C GLY A 36 12.19 24.03 0.84
N ILE A 37 11.58 24.31 -0.30
CA ILE A 37 10.66 23.39 -0.97
C ILE A 37 11.25 22.99 -2.32
N ILE A 38 11.33 21.68 -2.56
CA ILE A 38 11.65 21.11 -3.86
C ILE A 38 10.45 20.36 -4.41
N GLU A 39 10.37 20.29 -5.73
CA GLU A 39 9.35 19.56 -6.47
C GLU A 39 10.02 18.57 -7.42
N GLN A 40 9.47 17.36 -7.50
CA GLN A 40 9.90 16.32 -8.44
C GLN A 40 9.10 16.48 -9.74
N ASN A 41 9.80 16.59 -10.87
CA ASN A 41 9.18 16.66 -12.18
C ASN A 41 8.97 15.23 -12.69
N TRP A 42 7.71 14.78 -12.75
CA TRP A 42 7.35 13.49 -13.33
C TRP A 42 6.70 13.68 -14.70
N GLU A 43 7.08 12.84 -15.67
CA GLU A 43 6.41 12.75 -16.97
C GLU A 43 5.32 11.69 -16.89
N THR A 44 4.07 12.09 -16.75
CA THR A 44 2.92 11.18 -16.70
C THR A 44 1.91 11.46 -17.82
N ASP A 45 1.18 10.42 -18.23
CA ASP A 45 0.07 10.48 -19.20
C ASP A 45 -1.09 9.62 -18.69
N PRO A 46 -1.81 10.07 -17.63
CA PRO A 46 -2.90 9.31 -17.05
C PRO A 46 -4.12 9.24 -17.98
N ILE A 47 -4.85 8.13 -17.92
CA ILE A 47 -6.14 7.99 -18.59
C ILE A 47 -7.11 8.98 -17.94
N THR A 48 -7.51 9.98 -18.71
CA THR A 48 -8.48 10.98 -18.26
C THR A 48 -9.77 10.30 -17.73
N PRO A 49 -10.42 10.81 -16.67
CA PRO A 49 -11.61 10.20 -16.07
C PRO A 49 -12.74 9.89 -17.07
N ALA A 50 -12.88 10.70 -18.12
CA ALA A 50 -13.88 10.51 -19.18
C ALA A 50 -13.66 9.24 -20.03
N HIS A 51 -12.44 8.70 -20.08
CA HIS A 51 -12.07 7.55 -20.90
C HIS A 51 -11.83 6.28 -20.09
N VAL A 52 -11.78 6.34 -18.76
CA VAL A 52 -11.48 5.19 -17.89
C VAL A 52 -12.42 4.01 -18.15
N ALA A 53 -13.74 4.25 -18.19
CA ALA A 53 -14.73 3.18 -18.44
C ALA A 53 -14.50 2.51 -19.81
N THR A 54 -14.16 3.28 -20.84
CA THR A 54 -13.88 2.76 -22.19
C THR A 54 -12.59 1.92 -22.21
N HIS A 55 -11.55 2.32 -21.48
CA HIS A 55 -10.33 1.52 -21.36
C HIS A 55 -10.58 0.22 -20.61
N ALA A 56 -11.36 0.27 -19.52
CA ALA A 56 -11.76 -0.91 -18.77
C ALA A 56 -12.62 -1.89 -19.61
N ALA A 57 -13.58 -1.37 -20.37
CA ALA A 57 -14.37 -2.16 -21.30
C ALA A 57 -13.49 -2.85 -22.35
N ARG A 58 -12.57 -2.12 -22.99
CA ARG A 58 -11.62 -2.69 -23.97
C ARG A 58 -10.72 -3.77 -23.38
N ALA A 59 -10.27 -3.59 -22.13
CA ALA A 59 -9.49 -4.61 -21.43
C ALA A 59 -10.30 -5.90 -21.27
N ALA A 60 -11.56 -5.81 -20.85
CA ALA A 60 -12.46 -6.97 -20.75
C ALA A 60 -12.77 -7.60 -22.12
N GLU A 61 -13.07 -6.79 -23.14
CA GLU A 61 -13.34 -7.23 -24.52
C GLU A 61 -12.16 -7.96 -25.18
N SER A 62 -10.94 -7.68 -24.72
CA SER A 62 -9.73 -8.35 -25.22
C SER A 62 -9.57 -9.79 -24.71
N LEU A 63 -10.31 -10.18 -23.67
CA LEU A 63 -10.27 -11.53 -23.10
C LEU A 63 -11.12 -12.51 -23.93
N SER A 64 -10.72 -13.78 -23.91
CA SER A 64 -11.41 -14.83 -24.68
C SER A 64 -12.49 -15.51 -23.85
N PHE A 65 -13.75 -15.35 -24.26
CA PHE A 65 -14.91 -16.06 -23.70
C PHE A 65 -15.32 -17.29 -24.53
N ALA A 66 -14.46 -17.79 -25.42
CA ALA A 66 -14.81 -18.84 -26.38
C ALA A 66 -15.30 -20.16 -25.73
N ASP A 67 -14.84 -20.46 -24.52
CA ASP A 67 -15.22 -21.66 -23.77
C ASP A 67 -16.32 -21.39 -22.71
N VAL A 68 -16.84 -20.15 -22.65
CA VAL A 68 -17.90 -19.75 -21.73
C VAL A 68 -19.26 -19.97 -22.40
N PRO A 69 -20.22 -20.67 -21.76
CA PRO A 69 -21.56 -20.86 -22.31
C PRO A 69 -22.28 -19.53 -22.60
N ASP A 70 -23.11 -19.50 -23.65
CA ASP A 70 -23.97 -18.35 -23.94
C ASP A 70 -24.84 -18.01 -22.70
N GLY A 71 -24.78 -16.77 -22.23
CA GLY A 71 -25.50 -16.34 -21.02
C GLY A 71 -24.89 -16.84 -19.70
N GLY A 72 -23.66 -17.39 -19.73
CA GLY A 72 -22.96 -17.87 -18.54
C GLY A 72 -22.67 -16.78 -17.51
N GLU A 73 -22.51 -17.19 -16.25
CA GLU A 73 -22.20 -16.28 -15.15
C GLU A 73 -20.70 -15.96 -15.10
N VAL A 74 -20.36 -14.68 -14.92
CA VAL A 74 -18.97 -14.19 -14.89
C VAL A 74 -18.67 -13.54 -13.55
N ALA A 75 -17.77 -14.16 -12.78
CA ALA A 75 -17.33 -13.68 -11.48
C ALA A 75 -16.23 -12.63 -11.61
N LEU A 76 -16.49 -11.40 -11.17
CA LEU A 76 -15.55 -10.28 -11.18
C LEU A 76 -14.97 -10.08 -9.78
N GLY A 77 -13.68 -10.41 -9.62
CA GLY A 77 -13.00 -10.29 -8.33
C GLY A 77 -12.50 -8.87 -8.10
N VAL A 78 -12.93 -8.21 -7.01
CA VAL A 78 -12.51 -6.85 -6.67
C VAL A 78 -11.85 -6.80 -5.29
N GLY A 79 -10.66 -6.20 -5.23
CA GLY A 79 -9.88 -6.06 -3.99
C GLY A 79 -10.38 -4.94 -3.07
N SER A 80 -9.62 -4.69 -2.01
CA SER A 80 -9.94 -3.66 -0.99
C SER A 80 -9.03 -2.43 -1.05
N ARG A 81 -8.20 -2.31 -2.07
CA ARG A 81 -7.21 -1.22 -2.16
C ARG A 81 -7.88 0.01 -2.76
N GLY A 82 -7.47 1.19 -2.30
CA GLY A 82 -7.75 2.41 -3.03
C GLY A 82 -7.03 2.32 -4.37
N ILE A 83 -7.82 2.39 -5.44
CA ILE A 83 -7.37 2.48 -6.83
C ILE A 83 -8.16 3.64 -7.41
N ALA A 84 -7.48 4.59 -8.04
CA ALA A 84 -8.10 5.70 -8.72
C ALA A 84 -9.14 5.17 -9.72
N ASN A 85 -10.32 5.78 -9.69
CA ASN A 85 -11.44 5.44 -10.57
C ASN A 85 -11.98 3.99 -10.44
N LEU A 86 -11.68 3.27 -9.35
CA LEU A 86 -12.10 1.87 -9.19
C LEU A 86 -13.60 1.61 -9.52
N PRO A 87 -14.57 2.40 -9.04
CA PRO A 87 -15.98 2.17 -9.38
C PRO A 87 -16.25 2.26 -10.88
N THR A 88 -15.61 3.21 -11.57
CA THR A 88 -15.74 3.43 -13.02
C THR A 88 -15.07 2.30 -13.80
N ILE A 89 -13.93 1.80 -13.34
CA ILE A 89 -13.24 0.65 -13.94
C ILE A 89 -14.13 -0.59 -13.83
N VAL A 90 -14.61 -0.90 -12.62
CA VAL A 90 -15.46 -2.07 -12.38
C VAL A 90 -16.76 -1.98 -13.19
N ALA A 91 -17.42 -0.83 -13.22
CA ALA A 91 -18.61 -0.61 -14.04
C ALA A 91 -18.32 -0.82 -15.54
N GLY A 92 -17.21 -0.30 -16.05
CA GLY A 92 -16.82 -0.51 -17.46
C GLY A 92 -16.57 -1.98 -17.81
N VAL A 93 -16.01 -2.77 -16.89
CA VAL A 93 -15.87 -4.22 -17.06
C VAL A 93 -17.23 -4.92 -17.02
N VAL A 94 -18.11 -4.55 -16.07
CA VAL A 94 -19.48 -5.10 -15.97
C VAL A 94 -20.27 -4.84 -17.24
N ASP A 95 -20.22 -3.61 -17.77
CA ASP A 95 -20.92 -3.21 -18.99
C ASP A 95 -20.42 -4.03 -20.19
N ALA A 96 -19.10 -4.16 -20.37
CA ALA A 96 -18.53 -4.95 -21.47
C ALA A 96 -18.93 -6.44 -21.41
N VAL A 97 -18.93 -7.03 -20.22
CA VAL A 97 -19.34 -8.42 -20.01
C VAL A 97 -20.85 -8.59 -20.28
N SER A 98 -21.68 -7.64 -19.84
CA SER A 98 -23.12 -7.64 -20.07
C SER A 98 -23.47 -7.46 -21.55
N ASP A 99 -22.79 -6.54 -22.24
CA ASP A 99 -22.97 -6.26 -23.67
C ASP A 99 -22.54 -7.44 -24.55
N ALA A 100 -21.59 -8.24 -24.09
CA ALA A 100 -21.20 -9.51 -24.71
C ALA A 100 -22.24 -10.64 -24.48
N GLY A 101 -23.27 -10.40 -23.66
CA GLY A 101 -24.39 -11.32 -23.43
C GLY A 101 -24.21 -12.28 -22.25
N TYR A 102 -23.28 -11.99 -21.33
CA TYR A 102 -23.05 -12.79 -20.12
C TYR A 102 -23.68 -12.15 -18.89
N GLU A 103 -23.76 -12.90 -17.78
CA GLU A 103 -24.34 -12.43 -16.51
C GLU A 103 -23.24 -12.14 -15.47
N PRO A 104 -22.76 -10.88 -15.35
CA PRO A 104 -21.71 -10.55 -14.39
C PRO A 104 -22.22 -10.47 -12.95
N PHE A 105 -21.38 -10.85 -12.00
CA PHE A 105 -21.51 -10.48 -10.60
C PHE A 105 -20.14 -10.15 -10.00
N VAL A 106 -20.09 -9.24 -9.04
CA VAL A 106 -18.86 -8.94 -8.30
C VAL A 106 -18.78 -9.79 -7.03
N PHE A 107 -17.59 -10.29 -6.72
CA PHE A 107 -17.29 -10.87 -5.42
C PHE A 107 -16.07 -10.18 -4.79
N PRO A 108 -16.04 -9.96 -3.46
CA PRO A 108 -14.87 -9.38 -2.80
C PRO A 108 -13.69 -10.36 -2.79
N ALA A 109 -12.59 -10.00 -3.44
CA ALA A 109 -11.35 -10.78 -3.52
C ALA A 109 -10.25 -10.13 -2.67
N MET A 110 -10.45 -10.06 -1.35
CA MET A 110 -9.62 -9.25 -0.44
C MET A 110 -9.05 -10.01 0.78
N GLY A 111 -9.02 -11.35 0.73
CA GLY A 111 -8.37 -12.18 1.74
C GLY A 111 -9.05 -12.05 3.11
N SER A 112 -8.31 -11.59 4.12
CA SER A 112 -8.81 -11.42 5.49
C SER A 112 -9.38 -10.03 5.79
N HIS A 113 -9.45 -9.14 4.81
CA HIS A 113 -9.96 -7.77 5.00
C HIS A 113 -11.46 -7.76 5.31
N GLY A 114 -11.99 -6.61 5.75
CA GLY A 114 -13.39 -6.50 6.17
C GLY A 114 -13.73 -7.34 7.42
N GLY A 115 -12.76 -7.51 8.32
CA GLY A 115 -12.92 -8.35 9.52
C GLY A 115 -13.11 -9.84 9.22
N ALA A 116 -12.79 -10.30 8.00
CA ALA A 116 -12.99 -11.67 7.55
C ALA A 116 -14.45 -12.15 7.67
N THR A 117 -15.40 -11.27 7.34
CA THR A 117 -16.82 -11.60 7.23
C THR A 117 -17.38 -11.13 5.88
N GLY A 118 -18.40 -11.80 5.36
CA GLY A 118 -19.04 -11.38 4.10
C GLY A 118 -19.63 -9.96 4.19
N GLU A 119 -20.25 -9.62 5.32
CA GLU A 119 -20.79 -8.27 5.54
C GLU A 119 -19.71 -7.20 5.56
N GLY A 120 -18.60 -7.45 6.27
CA GLY A 120 -17.50 -6.49 6.35
C GLY A 120 -16.74 -6.33 5.03
N GLN A 121 -16.57 -7.40 4.23
CA GLN A 121 -15.98 -7.28 2.89
C GLN A 121 -16.88 -6.49 1.93
N ARG A 122 -18.22 -6.68 2.02
CA ARG A 122 -19.17 -5.86 1.26
C ARG A 122 -19.14 -4.40 1.69
N ALA A 123 -19.09 -4.12 2.99
CA ALA A 123 -18.99 -2.75 3.50
C ALA A 123 -17.72 -2.05 2.98
N MET A 124 -16.59 -2.78 2.93
CA MET A 124 -15.34 -2.25 2.39
C MET A 124 -15.41 -1.92 0.90
N LEU A 125 -16.07 -2.73 0.07
CA LEU A 125 -16.33 -2.37 -1.34
C LEU A 125 -17.20 -1.10 -1.44
N ASN A 126 -18.24 -0.99 -0.62
CA ASN A 126 -19.10 0.19 -0.62
C ASN A 126 -18.35 1.47 -0.23
N GLU A 127 -17.41 1.40 0.73
CA GLU A 127 -16.55 2.52 1.12
C GLU A 127 -15.62 2.96 -0.02
N LEU A 128 -15.23 2.03 -0.90
CA LEU A 128 -14.47 2.32 -2.13
C LEU A 128 -15.37 2.80 -3.28
N GLY A 129 -16.67 2.96 -3.05
CA GLY A 129 -17.65 3.37 -4.05
C GLY A 129 -18.10 2.24 -4.98
N VAL A 130 -17.71 0.99 -4.73
CA VAL A 130 -18.13 -0.20 -5.48
C VAL A 130 -19.40 -0.76 -4.83
N THR A 131 -20.55 -0.25 -5.27
CA THR A 131 -21.89 -0.69 -4.84
C THR A 131 -22.67 -1.29 -6.01
N GLU A 132 -23.67 -2.13 -5.75
CA GLU A 132 -24.52 -2.71 -6.82
C GLU A 132 -25.15 -1.64 -7.72
N SER A 133 -25.57 -0.51 -7.14
CA SER A 133 -26.15 0.60 -7.91
C SER A 133 -25.15 1.34 -8.79
N THR A 134 -23.88 1.40 -8.37
CA THR A 134 -22.83 2.11 -9.14
C THR A 134 -22.26 1.26 -10.25
N ILE A 135 -22.22 -0.06 -10.07
CA ILE A 135 -21.62 -0.99 -11.04
C ILE A 135 -22.64 -1.71 -11.91
N GLY A 136 -23.93 -1.70 -11.53
CA GLY A 136 -25.00 -2.28 -12.35
C GLY A 136 -25.17 -3.80 -12.22
N CYS A 137 -24.48 -4.47 -11.28
CA CYS A 137 -24.60 -5.91 -11.04
C CYS A 137 -24.65 -6.26 -9.54
N GLU A 138 -24.98 -7.53 -9.23
CA GLU A 138 -25.01 -8.06 -7.86
C GLU A 138 -23.60 -8.11 -7.24
N ILE A 139 -23.52 -7.92 -5.91
CA ILE A 139 -22.32 -8.21 -5.10
C ILE A 139 -22.56 -9.45 -4.23
N ARG A 140 -21.93 -10.57 -4.60
CA ARG A 140 -21.96 -11.83 -3.83
C ARG A 140 -20.77 -11.87 -2.87
N SER A 141 -21.06 -11.79 -1.57
CA SER A 141 -20.03 -11.74 -0.53
C SER A 141 -20.17 -12.89 0.46
N SER A 142 -19.24 -13.83 0.39
CA SER A 142 -19.07 -14.94 1.33
C SER A 142 -17.61 -15.07 1.76
N MET A 143 -17.39 -15.80 2.85
CA MET A 143 -16.07 -16.26 3.31
C MET A 143 -15.83 -17.74 3.00
N ASP A 144 -16.82 -18.41 2.44
CA ASP A 144 -16.75 -19.82 2.09
C ASP A 144 -15.78 -20.02 0.92
N VAL A 145 -14.99 -21.09 1.04
CA VAL A 145 -14.01 -21.47 0.03
C VAL A 145 -14.02 -22.98 -0.17
N VAL A 146 -13.73 -23.39 -1.39
CA VAL A 146 -13.56 -24.79 -1.77
C VAL A 146 -12.10 -25.09 -2.08
N GLU A 147 -11.64 -26.30 -1.77
CA GLU A 147 -10.30 -26.76 -2.15
C GLU A 147 -10.35 -27.24 -3.61
N VAL A 148 -9.60 -26.55 -4.47
CA VAL A 148 -9.61 -26.77 -5.94
C VAL A 148 -8.38 -27.55 -6.40
N GLY A 149 -7.42 -27.78 -5.50
CA GLY A 149 -6.22 -28.54 -5.79
C GLY A 149 -5.21 -28.44 -4.67
N ARG A 150 -4.03 -29.04 -4.90
CA ARG A 150 -2.90 -28.99 -3.98
C ARG A 150 -1.59 -28.80 -4.76
N THR A 151 -0.61 -28.15 -4.15
CA THR A 151 0.71 -27.98 -4.77
C THR A 151 1.45 -29.32 -4.87
N PRO A 152 2.18 -29.60 -5.97
CA PRO A 152 2.71 -30.93 -6.26
C PRO A 152 3.77 -31.40 -5.26
N ASP A 153 4.69 -30.51 -4.85
CA ASP A 153 5.85 -30.90 -4.05
C ASP A 153 5.63 -30.74 -2.54
N ARG A 154 4.76 -29.79 -2.16
CA ARG A 154 4.56 -29.39 -0.75
C ARG A 154 3.19 -29.76 -0.21
N ASP A 155 2.31 -30.29 -1.04
CA ASP A 155 0.95 -30.70 -0.68
C ASP A 155 0.13 -29.60 -0.01
N VAL A 156 0.39 -28.34 -0.39
CA VAL A 156 -0.28 -27.15 0.15
C VAL A 156 -1.67 -27.03 -0.47
N PRO A 157 -2.75 -26.94 0.33
CA PRO A 157 -4.09 -26.77 -0.20
C PRO A 157 -4.24 -25.44 -0.95
N VAL A 158 -4.80 -25.51 -2.16
CA VAL A 158 -5.21 -24.36 -2.96
C VAL A 158 -6.72 -24.22 -2.83
N VAL A 159 -7.16 -23.07 -2.33
CA VAL A 159 -8.58 -22.80 -2.08
C VAL A 159 -9.03 -21.53 -2.82
N ALA A 160 -10.30 -21.49 -3.20
CA ALA A 160 -10.90 -20.34 -3.89
C ALA A 160 -12.35 -20.12 -3.42
N ASP A 161 -12.82 -18.88 -3.53
CA ASP A 161 -14.20 -18.44 -3.25
C ASP A 161 -15.22 -19.37 -3.93
N ASP A 162 -16.24 -19.77 -3.17
CA ASP A 162 -17.24 -20.71 -3.64
C ASP A 162 -18.11 -20.19 -4.79
N ASN A 163 -18.43 -18.89 -4.81
CA ASN A 163 -19.16 -18.23 -5.89
C ASN A 163 -18.30 -18.16 -7.16
N ALA A 164 -17.02 -17.79 -7.01
CA ALA A 164 -16.10 -17.73 -8.15
C ALA A 164 -15.90 -19.11 -8.79
N VAL A 165 -15.78 -20.17 -7.98
CA VAL A 165 -15.64 -21.55 -8.49
C VAL A 165 -16.93 -22.07 -9.13
N ALA A 166 -18.10 -21.59 -8.70
CA ALA A 166 -19.39 -21.96 -9.27
C ALA A 166 -19.73 -21.23 -10.59
N ALA A 167 -19.02 -20.15 -10.91
CA ALA A 167 -19.24 -19.35 -12.12
C ALA A 167 -18.69 -20.04 -13.38
N ASP A 168 -19.16 -19.61 -14.54
CA ASP A 168 -18.70 -20.09 -15.84
C ASP A 168 -17.41 -19.41 -16.30
N ALA A 169 -17.11 -18.23 -15.76
CA ALA A 169 -15.85 -17.51 -15.97
C ALA A 169 -15.44 -16.66 -14.77
N ILE A 170 -14.14 -16.40 -14.62
CA ILE A 170 -13.56 -15.58 -13.55
C ILE A 170 -12.63 -14.51 -14.15
N ILE A 171 -12.77 -13.26 -13.69
CA ILE A 171 -11.91 -12.13 -14.05
C ILE A 171 -11.49 -11.37 -12.77
N PRO A 172 -10.26 -11.53 -12.26
CA PRO A 172 -9.67 -10.61 -11.31
C PRO A 172 -9.49 -9.20 -11.90
N ILE A 173 -9.91 -8.15 -11.18
CA ILE A 173 -9.64 -6.74 -11.45
C ILE A 173 -8.75 -6.17 -10.34
N ASN A 174 -7.49 -5.84 -10.62
CA ASN A 174 -6.59 -5.34 -9.58
C ASN A 174 -5.43 -4.49 -10.10
N ARG A 175 -4.86 -3.68 -9.20
CA ARG A 175 -3.62 -2.92 -9.43
C ARG A 175 -2.37 -3.80 -9.31
N VAL A 176 -1.51 -3.72 -10.30
CA VAL A 176 -0.13 -4.24 -10.27
C VAL A 176 0.75 -3.19 -9.61
N LYS A 177 1.46 -3.57 -8.54
CA LYS A 177 2.32 -2.66 -7.76
C LYS A 177 3.43 -3.45 -7.04
N PRO A 178 4.63 -2.86 -6.86
CA PRO A 178 5.61 -3.36 -5.90
C PRO A 178 5.00 -3.67 -4.53
N HIS A 179 5.33 -4.83 -3.98
CA HIS A 179 4.87 -5.30 -2.69
C HIS A 179 5.80 -4.80 -1.57
N THR A 180 5.26 -4.66 -0.37
CA THR A 180 6.02 -4.10 0.76
C THR A 180 6.91 -5.11 1.50
N ASP A 181 6.63 -6.40 1.38
CA ASP A 181 7.28 -7.43 2.22
C ASP A 181 8.12 -8.45 1.45
N PHE A 182 8.12 -8.45 0.11
CA PHE A 182 8.90 -9.38 -0.71
C PHE A 182 9.01 -8.86 -2.14
N ASP A 183 10.05 -9.28 -2.86
CA ASP A 183 10.12 -9.11 -4.32
C ASP A 183 9.85 -10.43 -5.03
N GLY A 184 9.39 -10.36 -6.26
CA GLY A 184 9.20 -11.56 -7.08
C GLY A 184 8.94 -11.24 -8.54
N PRO A 185 8.88 -12.28 -9.39
CA PRO A 185 8.44 -12.09 -10.78
C PRO A 185 7.01 -11.54 -10.84
N VAL A 186 6.19 -11.88 -9.83
CA VAL A 186 4.89 -11.22 -9.58
C VAL A 186 4.77 -10.88 -8.09
N GLU A 187 4.13 -9.75 -7.81
CA GLU A 187 4.08 -9.14 -6.48
C GLU A 187 2.64 -8.80 -6.05
N SER A 188 2.27 -7.52 -5.88
CA SER A 188 0.85 -7.15 -5.81
C SER A 188 0.31 -7.08 -7.23
N GLY A 189 -0.86 -7.65 -7.47
CA GLY A 189 -1.45 -7.71 -8.79
C GLY A 189 -2.52 -8.78 -8.90
N LEU A 190 -2.72 -9.28 -10.11
CA LEU A 190 -3.71 -10.29 -10.43
C LEU A 190 -3.38 -11.63 -9.75
N SER A 191 -2.12 -12.09 -9.83
CA SER A 191 -1.69 -13.37 -9.25
C SER A 191 -1.91 -13.42 -7.75
N LYS A 192 -1.47 -12.38 -7.03
CA LYS A 192 -1.69 -12.32 -5.58
C LYS A 192 -3.18 -12.21 -5.23
N MET A 193 -3.99 -11.53 -6.05
CA MET A 193 -5.43 -11.49 -5.82
C MET A 193 -6.08 -12.86 -6.03
N LEU A 194 -5.66 -13.63 -7.02
CA LEU A 194 -6.13 -15.02 -7.21
C LEU A 194 -5.75 -15.91 -6.02
N VAL A 195 -4.52 -15.81 -5.51
CA VAL A 195 -4.04 -16.67 -4.42
C VAL A 195 -4.61 -16.25 -3.06
N ILE A 196 -4.47 -14.97 -2.71
CA ILE A 196 -4.80 -14.46 -1.36
C ILE A 196 -6.22 -13.89 -1.34
N GLY A 197 -6.56 -13.09 -2.35
CA GLY A 197 -7.84 -12.38 -2.43
C GLY A 197 -9.02 -13.34 -2.54
N MET A 198 -9.05 -14.12 -3.63
CA MET A 198 -10.04 -15.15 -3.93
C MET A 198 -9.93 -16.33 -2.97
N GLY A 199 -8.76 -16.59 -2.39
CA GLY A 199 -8.59 -17.57 -1.31
C GLY A 199 -9.23 -17.19 0.02
N LYS A 200 -9.74 -15.96 0.18
CA LYS A 200 -10.35 -15.44 1.42
C LYS A 200 -9.42 -15.57 2.63
N GLN A 201 -9.97 -15.52 3.84
CA GLN A 201 -9.19 -15.64 5.06
C GLN A 201 -8.45 -16.99 5.13
N ARG A 202 -9.09 -18.10 4.72
CA ARG A 202 -8.47 -19.43 4.79
C ARG A 202 -7.26 -19.54 3.86
N GLY A 203 -7.39 -19.12 2.60
CA GLY A 203 -6.29 -19.10 1.63
C GLY A 203 -5.17 -18.15 2.05
N ALA A 204 -5.51 -16.96 2.54
CA ALA A 204 -4.53 -16.02 3.11
C ALA A 204 -3.75 -16.64 4.28
N GLN A 205 -4.43 -17.28 5.24
CA GLN A 205 -3.76 -17.94 6.37
C GLN A 205 -2.85 -19.09 5.94
N ILE A 206 -3.30 -19.90 4.97
CA ILE A 206 -2.48 -20.98 4.39
C ILE A 206 -1.22 -20.36 3.78
N ALA A 207 -1.38 -19.37 2.89
CA ALA A 207 -0.26 -18.76 2.19
C ALA A 207 0.74 -18.10 3.14
N HIS A 208 0.27 -17.26 4.08
CA HIS A 208 1.14 -16.62 5.07
C HIS A 208 1.88 -17.63 5.95
N LYS A 209 1.21 -18.71 6.38
CA LYS A 209 1.84 -19.76 7.18
C LYS A 209 2.97 -20.46 6.42
N TRP A 210 2.72 -20.83 5.16
CA TRP A 210 3.71 -21.53 4.34
C TRP A 210 4.81 -20.60 3.81
N ALA A 211 4.55 -19.31 3.67
CA ALA A 211 5.53 -18.33 3.18
C ALA A 211 6.74 -18.23 4.11
N VAL A 212 6.58 -18.58 5.39
CA VAL A 212 7.68 -18.65 6.37
C VAL A 212 8.79 -19.62 5.93
N ASP A 213 8.40 -20.79 5.39
CA ASP A 213 9.33 -21.86 5.00
C ASP A 213 9.52 -22.00 3.47
N TRP A 214 8.72 -21.27 2.67
CA TRP A 214 8.74 -21.35 1.21
C TRP A 214 9.02 -20.00 0.49
N SER A 215 8.59 -18.86 1.03
CA SER A 215 8.51 -17.54 0.37
C SER A 215 7.32 -17.34 -0.58
N PHE A 216 6.74 -16.13 -0.52
CA PHE A 216 5.72 -15.66 -1.45
C PHE A 216 6.22 -15.60 -2.89
N ARG A 217 7.52 -15.27 -3.09
CA ARG A 217 8.17 -15.20 -4.40
C ARG A 217 7.96 -16.46 -5.24
N GLN A 218 8.01 -17.63 -4.60
CA GLN A 218 7.86 -18.93 -5.26
C GLN A 218 6.41 -19.42 -5.21
N MET A 219 5.74 -19.21 -4.08
CA MET A 219 4.40 -19.73 -3.83
C MET A 219 3.34 -19.09 -4.72
N ILE A 220 3.36 -17.76 -4.87
CA ILE A 220 2.30 -17.04 -5.61
C ILE A 220 2.27 -17.47 -7.08
N PRO A 221 3.39 -17.50 -7.83
CA PRO A 221 3.39 -18.03 -9.19
C PRO A 221 2.90 -19.49 -9.28
N GLU A 222 3.36 -20.37 -8.39
CA GLU A 222 3.01 -21.79 -8.43
C GLU A 222 1.52 -22.03 -8.17
N ILE A 223 0.94 -21.36 -7.18
CA ILE A 223 -0.49 -21.46 -6.88
C ILE A 223 -1.33 -20.80 -7.99
N THR A 224 -0.87 -19.67 -8.55
CA THR A 224 -1.56 -19.01 -9.67
C THR A 224 -1.63 -19.93 -10.88
N GLY A 225 -0.52 -20.58 -11.26
CA GLY A 225 -0.52 -21.55 -12.37
C GLY A 225 -1.44 -22.74 -12.14
N ARG A 226 -1.67 -23.15 -10.88
CA ARG A 226 -2.68 -24.15 -10.53
C ARG A 226 -4.10 -23.60 -10.71
N LEU A 227 -4.39 -22.41 -10.19
CA LEU A 227 -5.71 -21.79 -10.32
C LEU A 227 -6.10 -21.60 -11.79
N LEU A 228 -5.18 -21.09 -12.62
CA LEU A 228 -5.39 -20.92 -14.07
C LEU A 228 -5.70 -22.24 -14.80
N LYS A 229 -5.23 -23.37 -14.27
CA LYS A 229 -5.46 -24.69 -14.87
C LYS A 229 -6.78 -25.33 -14.41
N GLU A 230 -7.14 -25.15 -13.15
CA GLU A 230 -8.26 -25.86 -12.53
C GLU A 230 -9.57 -25.06 -12.55
N LEU A 231 -9.52 -23.74 -12.76
CA LEU A 231 -10.69 -22.84 -12.74
C LEU A 231 -10.91 -22.15 -14.08
N PRO A 232 -12.14 -21.70 -14.39
CA PRO A 232 -12.47 -21.02 -15.63
C PRO A 232 -12.01 -19.54 -15.61
N ILE A 233 -10.73 -19.30 -15.34
CA ILE A 233 -10.16 -17.95 -15.38
C ILE A 233 -9.92 -17.59 -16.85
N VAL A 234 -10.68 -16.63 -17.37
CA VAL A 234 -10.59 -16.18 -18.79
C VAL A 234 -9.56 -15.07 -18.99
N GLY A 235 -8.96 -14.59 -17.90
CA GLY A 235 -7.94 -13.55 -17.87
C GLY A 235 -8.13 -12.66 -16.65
N GLY A 236 -7.48 -11.49 -16.65
CA GLY A 236 -7.66 -10.47 -15.61
C GLY A 236 -7.57 -9.06 -16.20
N VAL A 237 -8.07 -8.08 -15.46
CA VAL A 237 -7.94 -6.65 -15.79
C VAL A 237 -6.90 -6.05 -14.86
N ALA A 238 -5.69 -5.90 -15.39
CA ALA A 238 -4.57 -5.29 -14.70
C ALA A 238 -4.63 -3.77 -14.79
N ILE A 239 -4.33 -3.10 -13.69
CA ILE A 239 -4.30 -1.64 -13.57
C ILE A 239 -2.89 -1.23 -13.13
N VAL A 240 -2.33 -0.20 -13.77
CA VAL A 240 -1.10 0.46 -13.31
C VAL A 240 -1.43 1.93 -13.09
N GLU A 241 -0.87 2.48 -12.03
CA GLU A 241 -0.99 3.89 -11.65
C GLU A 241 0.36 4.57 -11.71
N ASP A 242 0.34 5.88 -11.97
CA ASP A 242 1.54 6.71 -12.04
C ASP A 242 1.95 7.27 -10.68
N GLN A 243 2.98 8.12 -10.69
CA GLN A 243 3.55 8.74 -9.49
C GLN A 243 2.56 9.66 -8.76
N HIS A 244 1.48 10.09 -9.42
CA HIS A 244 0.40 10.87 -8.85
C HIS A 244 -0.76 10.02 -8.31
N ASP A 245 -0.61 8.68 -8.28
CA ASP A 245 -1.67 7.72 -7.95
C ASP A 245 -2.84 7.80 -8.97
N GLU A 246 -2.58 8.27 -10.21
CA GLU A 246 -3.58 8.34 -11.28
C GLU A 246 -3.51 7.11 -12.20
N THR A 247 -4.66 6.67 -12.70
CA THR A 247 -4.76 5.48 -13.57
C THR A 247 -4.08 5.71 -14.92
N THR A 248 -2.91 5.11 -15.17
CA THR A 248 -2.17 5.31 -16.42
C THR A 248 -2.40 4.19 -17.44
N LEU A 249 -2.63 2.97 -16.98
CA LEU A 249 -2.83 1.81 -17.84
C LEU A 249 -3.89 0.88 -17.28
N ILE A 250 -4.76 0.39 -18.18
CA ILE A 250 -5.72 -0.68 -17.91
C ILE A 250 -5.58 -1.69 -19.04
N GLU A 251 -5.30 -2.94 -18.71
CA GLU A 251 -5.01 -3.97 -19.70
C GLU A 251 -5.67 -5.31 -19.37
N GLY A 252 -6.22 -5.95 -20.40
CA GLY A 252 -6.68 -7.33 -20.31
C GLY A 252 -5.52 -8.30 -20.45
N VAL A 253 -5.26 -9.10 -19.42
CA VAL A 253 -4.19 -10.09 -19.38
C VAL A 253 -4.79 -11.48 -19.58
N PRO A 254 -4.55 -12.17 -20.71
CA PRO A 254 -5.13 -13.49 -20.95
C PRO A 254 -4.43 -14.58 -20.11
N PRO A 255 -5.05 -15.77 -19.93
CA PRO A 255 -4.45 -16.88 -19.19
C PRO A 255 -3.13 -17.37 -19.80
N SER A 256 -3.01 -17.26 -21.13
CA SER A 256 -1.75 -17.53 -21.85
C SER A 256 -0.75 -16.41 -21.60
N GLY A 257 0.37 -16.72 -20.93
CA GLY A 257 1.39 -15.72 -20.60
C GLY A 257 1.01 -14.83 -19.41
N PHE A 258 0.04 -15.25 -18.58
CA PHE A 258 -0.50 -14.44 -17.48
C PHE A 258 0.58 -13.92 -16.52
N LEU A 259 1.49 -14.80 -16.08
CA LEU A 259 2.59 -14.44 -15.18
C LEU A 259 3.62 -13.55 -15.87
N ASP A 260 4.02 -13.91 -17.10
CA ASP A 260 5.01 -13.16 -17.86
C ASP A 260 4.54 -11.73 -18.12
N ARG A 261 3.26 -11.54 -18.47
CA ARG A 261 2.71 -10.21 -18.71
C ARG A 261 2.50 -9.41 -17.42
N GLU A 262 2.12 -10.06 -16.32
CA GLU A 262 2.05 -9.40 -15.01
C GLU A 262 3.44 -8.94 -14.53
N GLU A 263 4.50 -9.71 -14.82
CA GLU A 263 5.90 -9.33 -14.56
C GLU A 263 6.30 -8.08 -15.35
N GLU A 264 6.01 -8.01 -16.65
CA GLU A 264 6.27 -6.81 -17.47
C GLU A 264 5.50 -5.56 -16.97
N LEU A 265 4.25 -5.75 -16.52
CA LEU A 265 3.46 -4.67 -15.93
C LEU A 265 4.01 -4.25 -14.56
N LEU A 266 4.59 -5.18 -13.80
CA LEU A 266 5.25 -4.88 -12.54
C LEU A 266 6.52 -4.06 -12.75
N GLU A 267 7.31 -4.36 -13.78
CA GLU A 267 8.46 -3.53 -14.18
C GLU A 267 8.01 -2.09 -14.47
N THR A 268 6.92 -1.94 -15.24
CA THR A 268 6.33 -0.62 -15.50
C THR A 268 5.88 0.06 -14.20
N ALA A 269 5.27 -0.68 -13.28
CA ALA A 269 4.84 -0.15 -11.98
C ALA A 269 6.03 0.27 -11.08
N TYR A 270 7.21 -0.36 -11.21
CA TYR A 270 8.43 0.09 -10.55
C TYR A 270 8.93 1.43 -11.12
N GLU A 271 8.89 1.61 -12.45
CA GLU A 271 9.28 2.86 -13.11
C GLU A 271 8.35 4.04 -12.74
N LEU A 272 7.07 3.73 -12.53
CA LEU A 272 6.02 4.72 -12.25
C LEU A 272 5.72 4.94 -10.76
N MET A 273 6.38 4.21 -9.86
CA MET A 273 6.18 4.39 -8.43
C MET A 273 6.84 5.69 -7.95
N PRO A 274 6.17 6.49 -7.09
CA PRO A 274 6.80 7.67 -6.51
C PRO A 274 7.96 7.23 -5.60
N THR A 275 9.12 7.89 -5.71
CA THR A 275 10.31 7.61 -4.89
C THR A 275 10.86 8.87 -4.24
N LEU A 276 11.69 8.70 -3.21
CA LEU A 276 12.46 9.82 -2.65
C LEU A 276 13.57 10.18 -3.65
N PRO A 277 13.79 11.47 -3.94
CA PRO A 277 14.69 11.85 -5.02
C PRO A 277 16.18 11.64 -4.69
N PHE A 278 16.54 11.32 -3.45
CA PHE A 278 17.93 11.19 -3.02
C PHE A 278 18.19 9.82 -2.36
N GLU A 279 19.31 9.20 -2.74
CA GLU A 279 19.69 7.86 -2.25
C GLU A 279 20.22 7.88 -0.81
N GLU A 280 20.85 8.97 -0.36
CA GLU A 280 21.46 9.08 0.97
C GLU A 280 20.78 10.19 1.76
N LEU A 281 20.17 9.83 2.89
CA LEU A 281 19.39 10.75 3.73
C LEU A 281 19.72 10.54 5.21
N ASP A 282 19.92 11.65 5.92
CA ASP A 282 20.18 11.63 7.36
C ASP A 282 18.86 11.50 8.15
N LEU A 283 17.83 12.23 7.73
CA LEU A 283 16.52 12.20 8.35
C LEU A 283 15.43 12.35 7.29
N VAL A 284 14.41 11.50 7.37
CA VAL A 284 13.13 11.73 6.68
C VAL A 284 12.01 11.84 7.71
N VAL A 285 11.30 12.96 7.68
CA VAL A 285 10.08 13.18 8.46
C VAL A 285 8.88 12.85 7.59
N PHE A 286 8.03 11.92 8.02
CA PHE A 286 6.74 11.66 7.38
C PHE A 286 5.61 12.22 8.24
N ASP A 287 4.78 13.06 7.64
CA ASP A 287 3.64 13.64 8.35
C ASP A 287 2.63 12.57 8.74
N ARG A 288 2.37 11.59 7.86
CA ARG A 288 1.43 10.50 8.13
C ARG A 288 1.89 9.17 7.54
N GLN A 289 1.37 8.08 8.12
CA GLN A 289 1.43 6.73 7.57
C GLN A 289 0.04 6.08 7.57
N GLY A 290 -0.19 5.14 6.66
CA GLY A 290 -1.50 4.48 6.57
C GLY A 290 -1.52 3.28 5.64
N LYS A 291 -2.45 2.35 5.87
CA LYS A 291 -2.53 1.12 5.07
C LYS A 291 -2.94 1.34 3.63
N GLU A 292 -3.70 2.39 3.40
CA GLU A 292 -4.11 2.84 2.09
C GLU A 292 -2.94 3.46 1.31
N ILE A 293 -1.97 4.07 1.99
CA ILE A 293 -0.71 4.58 1.40
C ILE A 293 0.14 3.37 1.00
N SER A 294 0.42 2.48 1.95
CA SER A 294 1.10 1.21 1.66
C SER A 294 0.77 0.15 2.70
N GLY A 295 0.93 -1.14 2.35
CA GLY A 295 0.50 -2.26 3.21
C GLY A 295 1.03 -2.22 4.65
N GLN A 296 2.24 -1.67 4.82
CA GLN A 296 2.95 -1.51 6.09
C GLN A 296 2.94 -0.06 6.61
N GLY A 297 1.95 0.76 6.21
CA GLY A 297 1.85 2.16 6.63
C GLY A 297 2.72 3.11 5.81
N LEU A 298 4.03 2.87 5.83
CA LEU A 298 5.00 3.50 4.93
C LEU A 298 5.42 2.50 3.85
N ASP A 299 5.60 2.95 2.63
CA ASP A 299 6.05 2.09 1.53
C ASP A 299 7.53 1.72 1.71
N THR A 300 7.79 0.44 1.91
CA THR A 300 9.12 -0.10 2.22
C THR A 300 10.10 0.00 1.06
N ASN A 301 9.60 0.15 -0.17
CA ASN A 301 10.41 0.41 -1.35
C ASN A 301 10.89 1.85 -1.38
N VAL A 302 10.01 2.79 -0.99
CA VAL A 302 10.30 4.23 -0.95
C VAL A 302 11.28 4.58 0.16
N ILE A 303 11.13 3.96 1.33
CA ILE A 303 12.00 4.24 2.49
C ILE A 303 13.27 3.38 2.53
N GLY A 304 13.46 2.47 1.57
CA GLY A 304 14.61 1.57 1.52
C GLY A 304 14.73 0.62 2.72
N ARG A 305 13.61 0.29 3.39
CA ARG A 305 13.60 -0.53 4.62
C ARG A 305 12.55 -1.62 4.56
N ARG A 306 12.97 -2.87 4.76
CA ARG A 306 12.07 -4.03 4.99
C ARG A 306 12.38 -4.74 6.32
N PRO A 307 12.11 -4.10 7.47
CA PRO A 307 12.44 -4.66 8.78
C PRO A 307 11.57 -5.87 9.18
N PHE A 308 10.44 -6.08 8.50
CA PHE A 308 9.42 -7.06 8.88
C PHE A 308 9.32 -8.23 7.92
N SER A 309 9.90 -8.11 6.72
CA SER A 309 9.88 -9.13 5.68
C SER A 309 10.49 -10.44 6.19
N ILE A 310 9.97 -11.56 5.70
CA ILE A 310 10.41 -12.89 6.09
C ILE A 310 11.35 -13.40 5.00
N ASN A 311 12.63 -13.52 5.33
CA ASN A 311 13.69 -14.01 4.43
C ASN A 311 13.89 -13.19 3.14
N GLU A 312 13.54 -11.89 3.14
CA GLU A 312 13.74 -11.02 1.98
C GLU A 312 14.61 -9.81 2.38
N PRO A 313 15.60 -9.43 1.55
CA PRO A 313 16.44 -8.27 1.81
C PRO A 313 15.62 -6.97 1.70
N ALA A 314 16.12 -5.91 2.36
CA ALA A 314 15.66 -4.56 2.09
C ALA A 314 16.20 -4.09 0.72
N PRO A 315 15.54 -3.09 0.09
CA PRO A 315 16.13 -2.38 -1.05
C PRO A 315 17.51 -1.83 -0.68
N GLU A 316 18.41 -1.74 -1.66
CA GLU A 316 19.74 -1.15 -1.45
C GLU A 316 19.68 0.37 -1.24
N THR A 317 18.70 1.02 -1.85
CA THR A 317 18.48 2.47 -1.78
C THR A 317 16.99 2.80 -1.57
N PRO A 318 16.67 3.95 -0.96
CA PRO A 318 17.60 4.88 -0.31
C PRO A 318 18.12 4.36 1.05
N ASP A 319 19.34 4.75 1.43
CA ASP A 319 19.82 4.61 2.81
C ASP A 319 19.36 5.83 3.63
N ILE A 320 18.48 5.57 4.59
CA ILE A 320 17.93 6.58 5.50
C ILE A 320 18.43 6.27 6.90
N LYS A 321 19.23 7.17 7.49
CA LYS A 321 19.72 6.98 8.86
C LYS A 321 18.59 7.02 9.87
N ARG A 322 17.69 8.01 9.81
CA ARG A 322 16.55 8.15 10.74
C ARG A 322 15.24 8.45 10.04
N ILE A 323 14.18 7.83 10.51
CA ILE A 323 12.80 8.14 10.12
C ILE A 323 12.03 8.61 11.35
N PHE A 324 11.40 9.79 11.24
CA PHE A 324 10.46 10.31 12.22
C PHE A 324 9.05 10.33 11.62
N THR A 325 8.07 9.66 12.24
CA THR A 325 6.68 9.64 11.76
C THR A 325 5.76 10.35 12.74
N ARG A 326 4.97 11.30 12.23
CA ARG A 326 4.17 12.22 13.05
C ARG A 326 2.75 11.75 13.33
N GLY A 327 2.10 11.04 12.41
CA GLY A 327 0.69 10.69 12.57
C GLY A 327 0.25 9.44 11.82
N LEU A 328 -0.98 9.02 12.09
CA LEU A 328 -1.70 8.05 11.27
C LEU A 328 -2.67 8.80 10.36
N THR A 329 -3.08 8.18 9.27
CA THR A 329 -4.24 8.65 8.52
C THR A 329 -5.54 8.20 9.21
N GLU A 330 -6.61 8.98 9.03
CA GLU A 330 -7.94 8.64 9.58
C GLU A 330 -8.43 7.27 9.11
N LYS A 331 -8.10 6.89 7.87
CA LYS A 331 -8.47 5.62 7.23
C LYS A 331 -7.81 4.40 7.88
N THR A 332 -6.79 4.58 8.72
CA THR A 332 -6.21 3.47 9.49
C THR A 332 -7.17 2.94 10.55
N HIS A 333 -8.11 3.76 11.03
CA HIS A 333 -8.92 3.49 12.21
C HIS A 333 -8.07 3.02 13.41
N GLY A 334 -6.88 3.62 13.58
CA GLY A 334 -5.91 3.30 14.64
C GLY A 334 -5.03 2.09 14.38
N ASN A 335 -5.13 1.44 13.22
CA ASN A 335 -4.25 0.34 12.85
C ASN A 335 -2.85 0.85 12.45
N ALA A 336 -1.89 0.78 13.36
CA ALA A 336 -0.51 1.23 13.16
C ALA A 336 0.42 0.12 12.64
N MET A 337 -0.08 -0.76 11.76
CA MET A 337 0.76 -1.79 11.14
C MET A 337 1.95 -1.15 10.43
N GLY A 338 3.15 -1.63 10.76
CA GLY A 338 4.42 -1.21 10.17
C GLY A 338 5.04 0.02 10.83
N ILE A 339 4.48 0.52 11.94
CA ILE A 339 5.03 1.63 12.73
C ILE A 339 6.49 1.43 13.14
N GLY A 340 6.94 0.18 13.29
CA GLY A 340 8.34 -0.13 13.61
C GLY A 340 9.35 0.23 12.51
N SER A 341 8.92 0.79 11.38
CA SER A 341 9.80 1.29 10.31
C SER A 341 10.36 2.66 10.66
N ALA A 342 9.68 3.39 11.55
CA ALA A 342 10.16 4.63 12.12
C ALA A 342 11.17 4.38 13.24
N ASP A 343 12.13 5.27 13.38
CA ASP A 343 13.08 5.27 14.50
C ASP A 343 12.53 6.03 15.71
N ILE A 344 11.71 7.06 15.47
CA ILE A 344 11.04 7.89 16.47
C ILE A 344 9.61 8.17 15.99
N ILE A 345 8.66 8.24 16.91
CA ILE A 345 7.26 8.57 16.59
C ILE A 345 6.72 9.68 17.48
N HIS A 346 5.78 10.46 16.96
CA HIS A 346 5.10 11.49 17.72
C HIS A 346 4.00 10.89 18.62
N ALA A 347 3.67 11.58 19.71
CA ALA A 347 2.67 11.16 20.69
C ALA A 347 1.27 10.95 20.10
N ASP A 348 0.92 11.70 19.05
CA ASP A 348 -0.38 11.58 18.36
C ASP A 348 -0.65 10.16 17.83
N ILE A 349 0.38 9.44 17.39
CA ILE A 349 0.24 8.05 16.94
C ILE A 349 -0.25 7.16 18.09
N ILE A 350 0.20 7.41 19.33
CA ILE A 350 -0.25 6.66 20.51
C ILE A 350 -1.68 7.02 20.87
N ALA A 351 -2.05 8.30 20.76
CA ALA A 351 -3.39 8.77 21.05
C ALA A 351 -4.44 8.13 20.11
N GLU A 352 -4.05 7.76 18.89
CA GLU A 352 -4.92 7.14 17.89
C GLU A 352 -4.83 5.61 17.82
N LEU A 353 -3.82 5.00 18.43
CA LEU A 353 -3.51 3.58 18.30
C LEU A 353 -4.65 2.66 18.79
N ASP A 354 -5.08 1.74 17.93
CA ASP A 354 -5.82 0.53 18.28
C ASP A 354 -4.83 -0.65 18.30
N ALA A 355 -4.34 -0.97 19.50
CA ALA A 355 -3.36 -2.02 19.71
C ALA A 355 -3.90 -3.43 19.38
N GLU A 356 -5.20 -3.67 19.62
CA GLU A 356 -5.82 -4.98 19.33
C GLU A 356 -5.88 -5.20 17.82
N THR A 357 -6.40 -4.22 17.09
CA THR A 357 -6.51 -4.27 15.62
C THR A 357 -5.13 -4.37 14.97
N SER A 358 -4.13 -3.64 15.48
CA SER A 358 -2.75 -3.70 15.00
C SER A 358 -2.12 -5.08 15.23
N LEU A 359 -2.23 -5.63 16.44
CA LEU A 359 -1.64 -6.93 16.80
C LEU A 359 -2.30 -8.09 16.04
N ILE A 360 -3.63 -8.12 15.94
CA ILE A 360 -4.34 -9.17 15.18
C ILE A 360 -3.92 -9.16 13.72
N ASN A 361 -3.71 -7.99 13.13
CA ASN A 361 -3.22 -7.91 11.76
C ASN A 361 -1.79 -8.41 11.63
N ALA A 362 -0.88 -8.02 12.53
CA ALA A 362 0.50 -8.49 12.53
C ALA A 362 0.59 -10.03 12.72
N LEU A 363 -0.28 -10.62 13.54
CA LEU A 363 -0.37 -12.07 13.71
C LEU A 363 -0.85 -12.76 12.43
N THR A 364 -1.87 -12.21 11.76
CA THR A 364 -2.39 -12.75 10.50
C THR A 364 -1.32 -12.74 9.41
N ALA A 365 -0.54 -11.66 9.34
CA ALA A 365 0.53 -11.50 8.37
C ALA A 365 1.84 -12.23 8.75
N SER A 366 1.95 -12.76 9.97
CA SER A 366 3.20 -13.30 10.55
C SER A 366 4.34 -12.26 10.67
N THR A 367 4.00 -10.98 10.79
CA THR A 367 4.92 -9.84 10.80
C THR A 367 4.88 -9.07 12.13
N ILE A 368 4.94 -9.77 13.27
CA ILE A 368 4.89 -9.18 14.64
C ILE A 368 5.90 -8.04 14.83
N ARG A 369 7.05 -8.09 14.15
CA ARG A 369 8.06 -7.02 14.18
C ARG A 369 7.50 -5.65 13.73
N GLY A 370 6.47 -5.65 12.88
CA GLY A 370 5.84 -4.44 12.35
C GLY A 370 5.00 -3.64 13.32
N VAL A 371 4.68 -4.19 14.49
CA VAL A 371 3.97 -3.47 15.57
C VAL A 371 4.86 -3.22 16.79
N LYS A 372 6.18 -3.30 16.63
CA LYS A 372 7.13 -2.83 17.65
C LYS A 372 7.02 -1.32 17.76
N LEU A 373 6.80 -0.82 18.96
CA LEU A 373 6.65 0.60 19.21
C LEU A 373 8.02 1.29 19.28
N PRO A 374 8.30 2.30 18.43
CA PRO A 374 9.48 3.15 18.56
C PRO A 374 9.40 4.08 19.79
N PRO A 375 10.52 4.69 20.22
CA PRO A 375 10.50 5.80 21.16
C PRO A 375 9.49 6.89 20.77
N VAL A 376 8.73 7.37 21.76
CA VAL A 376 7.66 8.35 21.58
C VAL A 376 8.11 9.70 22.12
N VAL A 377 7.86 10.77 21.37
CA VAL A 377 8.18 12.15 21.77
C VAL A 377 6.92 13.03 21.73
N GLU A 378 6.90 14.03 22.59
CA GLU A 378 5.73 14.91 22.78
C GLU A 378 5.47 15.87 21.61
N THR A 379 6.53 16.34 20.93
CA THR A 379 6.43 17.39 19.91
C THR A 379 7.23 17.09 18.65
N ASP A 380 6.88 17.74 17.54
CA ASP A 380 7.66 17.67 16.31
C ASP A 380 9.12 18.13 16.51
N ARG A 381 9.32 19.22 17.26
CA ARG A 381 10.64 19.74 17.58
C ARG A 381 11.45 18.71 18.34
N ALA A 382 10.86 18.05 19.33
CA ALA A 382 11.50 16.96 20.07
C ALA A 382 11.88 15.80 19.13
N GLY A 383 11.01 15.43 18.18
CA GLY A 383 11.27 14.36 17.21
C GLY A 383 12.43 14.67 16.28
N ILE A 384 12.47 15.89 15.73
CA ILE A 384 13.56 16.34 14.87
C ILE A 384 14.87 16.43 15.66
N VAL A 385 14.87 17.03 16.85
CA VAL A 385 16.07 17.14 17.70
C VAL A 385 16.61 15.75 18.07
N ALA A 386 15.75 14.83 18.54
CA ALA A 386 16.17 13.48 18.91
C ALA A 386 16.72 12.70 17.70
N ALA A 387 16.10 12.84 16.52
CA ALA A 387 16.58 12.20 15.30
C ALA A 387 17.96 12.73 14.90
N LEU A 388 18.10 14.05 14.77
CA LEU A 388 19.36 14.70 14.37
C LEU A 388 20.49 14.50 15.39
N SER A 389 20.17 14.33 16.67
CA SER A 389 21.18 14.07 17.70
C SER A 389 21.75 12.64 17.64
N THR A 390 21.18 11.76 16.81
CA THR A 390 21.61 10.36 16.71
C THR A 390 22.18 9.96 15.35
N ILE A 391 22.23 10.86 14.35
CA ILE A 391 22.74 10.56 12.99
C ILE A 391 24.28 10.60 12.85
N GLY A 392 24.99 11.00 13.91
CA GLY A 392 26.44 11.19 13.92
C GLY A 392 26.86 12.66 13.82
N VAL A 393 28.13 12.90 13.50
CA VAL A 393 28.68 14.27 13.38
C VAL A 393 28.40 14.81 11.98
N VAL A 394 27.39 15.66 11.86
CA VAL A 394 26.98 16.32 10.62
C VAL A 394 26.63 17.77 10.93
N ASP A 395 27.12 18.71 10.11
CA ASP A 395 26.82 20.14 10.26
C ASP A 395 25.45 20.47 9.66
N THR A 396 24.75 21.46 10.21
CA THR A 396 23.41 21.91 9.75
C THR A 396 23.38 22.30 8.27
N ASP A 397 24.51 22.75 7.72
CA ASP A 397 24.60 23.17 6.32
C ASP A 397 24.80 21.99 5.36
N THR A 398 25.17 20.82 5.90
CA THR A 398 25.49 19.60 5.14
C THR A 398 24.51 18.46 5.37
N VAL A 399 23.72 18.53 6.44
CA VAL A 399 22.74 17.51 6.79
C VAL A 399 21.67 17.39 5.70
N ARG A 400 21.29 16.15 5.39
CA ARG A 400 20.40 15.79 4.30
C ARG A 400 19.06 15.38 4.88
N VAL A 401 18.15 16.36 5.02
CA VAL A 401 16.83 16.17 5.65
C VAL A 401 15.73 16.40 4.64
N LEU A 402 14.80 15.46 4.57
CA LEU A 402 13.51 15.64 3.89
C LEU A 402 12.36 15.64 4.89
N ARG A 403 11.30 16.38 4.59
CA ARG A 403 9.97 16.16 5.16
C ARG A 403 8.96 15.97 4.03
N ALA A 404 8.20 14.89 4.11
CA ALA A 404 7.20 14.47 3.14
C ALA A 404 5.82 14.32 3.82
N ALA A 405 4.75 14.45 3.03
CA ALA A 405 3.41 14.18 3.52
C ALA A 405 3.26 12.70 3.92
N ASP A 406 3.58 11.80 2.99
CA ASP A 406 3.66 10.35 3.17
C ASP A 406 4.46 9.72 2.00
N THR A 407 4.57 8.40 1.94
CA THR A 407 5.35 7.70 0.90
C THR A 407 4.65 7.58 -0.46
N MET A 408 3.44 8.08 -0.62
CA MET A 408 2.70 8.09 -1.88
C MET A 408 2.64 9.51 -2.48
N HIS A 409 2.59 10.54 -1.63
CA HIS A 409 2.57 11.94 -2.05
C HIS A 409 3.97 12.56 -1.89
N LEU A 410 4.83 12.35 -2.88
CA LEU A 410 6.23 12.81 -2.90
C LEU A 410 6.53 13.90 -3.94
N HIS A 411 5.49 14.46 -4.58
CA HIS A 411 5.66 15.46 -5.63
C HIS A 411 6.35 16.72 -5.11
N GLN A 412 5.98 17.19 -3.91
CA GLN A 412 6.65 18.30 -3.23
C GLN A 412 7.17 17.86 -1.86
N LEU A 413 8.37 18.33 -1.52
CA LEU A 413 9.09 17.95 -0.31
C LEU A 413 9.72 19.17 0.31
N TYR A 414 9.68 19.27 1.65
CA TYR A 414 10.59 20.17 2.33
C TYR A 414 11.97 19.54 2.34
N ALA A 415 13.00 20.35 2.08
CA ALA A 415 14.37 19.88 1.94
C ALA A 415 15.36 20.81 2.67
N SER A 416 16.34 20.21 3.34
CA SER A 416 17.48 20.91 3.93
C SER A 416 18.30 21.69 2.88
N PRO A 417 19.09 22.71 3.26
CA PRO A 417 19.89 23.50 2.32
C PRO A 417 20.77 22.65 1.40
N ALA A 418 21.43 21.62 1.93
CA ALA A 418 22.27 20.72 1.14
C ALA A 418 21.52 19.99 0.02
N LEU A 419 20.26 19.62 0.28
CA LEU A 419 19.39 18.96 -0.71
C LEU A 419 18.78 19.95 -1.69
N VAL A 420 18.46 21.16 -1.26
CA VAL A 420 18.00 22.24 -2.16
C VAL A 420 19.08 22.59 -3.17
N GLU A 421 20.33 22.77 -2.73
CA GLU A 421 21.44 23.04 -3.64
C GLU A 421 21.68 21.87 -4.60
N ALA A 422 21.63 20.61 -4.11
CA ALA A 422 21.71 19.44 -4.97
C ALA A 422 20.56 19.34 -5.99
N ALA A 423 19.37 19.84 -5.64
CA ALA A 423 18.23 19.87 -6.55
C ALA A 423 18.38 20.89 -7.69
N ARG A 424 19.16 21.97 -7.51
CA ARG A 424 19.41 22.96 -8.57
C ARG A 424 20.21 22.41 -9.75
N ASP A 425 21.03 21.39 -9.49
CA ASP A 425 21.89 20.75 -10.48
C ASP A 425 21.20 19.58 -11.21
N ARG A 426 19.89 19.40 -11.00
CA ARG A 426 19.11 18.27 -11.51
C ARG A 426 17.94 18.74 -12.37
N ASP A 427 17.77 18.14 -13.54
CA ASP A 427 16.70 18.49 -14.48
C ASP A 427 15.34 17.89 -14.06
N ASP A 428 15.36 16.81 -13.27
CA ASP A 428 14.18 16.14 -12.74
C ASP A 428 13.66 16.77 -11.43
N LEU A 429 14.31 17.81 -10.91
CA LEU A 429 13.91 18.54 -9.72
C LEU A 429 13.76 20.03 -9.99
N ARG A 430 12.88 20.68 -9.23
CA ARG A 430 12.69 22.13 -9.25
C ARG A 430 12.70 22.68 -7.83
N VAL A 431 13.53 23.71 -7.59
CA VAL A 431 13.46 24.48 -6.34
C VAL A 431 12.30 25.46 -6.42
N VAL A 432 11.31 25.29 -5.55
CA VAL A 432 10.09 26.11 -5.48
C VAL A 432 10.29 27.25 -4.48
N GLU A 433 10.89 26.96 -3.33
CA GLU A 433 11.18 27.94 -2.27
C GLU A 433 12.60 27.74 -1.73
N ASP A 434 13.30 28.86 -1.50
CA ASP A 434 14.63 28.86 -0.87
C ASP A 434 14.53 28.50 0.64
N PRO A 435 15.60 27.95 1.24
CA PRO A 435 15.60 27.59 2.64
C PRO A 435 15.28 28.75 3.59
N SER A 436 14.45 28.49 4.58
CA SER A 436 14.15 29.39 5.69
C SER A 436 14.07 28.64 7.03
N PRO A 437 14.29 29.31 8.18
CA PRO A 437 14.24 28.67 9.48
C PRO A 437 12.91 27.93 9.74
N ILE A 438 12.99 26.76 10.36
CA ILE A 438 11.81 25.99 10.75
C ILE A 438 11.08 26.72 11.89
N GLU A 439 9.80 27.02 11.67
CA GLU A 439 8.94 27.63 12.67
C GLU A 439 8.14 26.58 13.45
N PHE A 440 8.08 26.75 14.78
CA PHE A 440 7.33 25.91 15.69
C PHE A 440 6.32 26.72 16.51
N ASP A 441 5.11 26.20 16.68
CA ASP A 441 4.12 26.68 17.65
C ASP A 441 3.88 25.59 18.70
N ASN A 442 4.24 25.87 19.95
CA ASN A 442 4.22 24.89 21.05
C ASN A 442 4.94 23.56 20.69
N GLY A 443 6.08 23.67 20.01
CA GLY A 443 6.88 22.52 19.57
C GLY A 443 6.39 21.82 18.30
N GLN A 444 5.23 22.21 17.76
CA GLN A 444 4.64 21.63 16.55
C GLN A 444 5.04 22.42 15.30
N LEU A 445 5.27 21.73 14.18
CA LEU A 445 5.62 22.38 12.91
C LEU A 445 4.49 23.29 12.43
N VAL A 446 4.80 24.56 12.19
CA VAL A 446 3.83 25.54 11.65
C VAL A 446 3.58 25.31 10.16
N ALA A 447 4.62 24.94 9.41
CA ALA A 447 4.53 24.73 7.98
C ALA A 447 3.59 23.54 7.65
N PRO A 448 2.61 23.73 6.73
CA PRO A 448 1.59 22.72 6.44
C PRO A 448 2.20 21.48 5.80
N SER A 449 1.44 20.39 5.76
CA SER A 449 1.81 19.21 4.95
C SER A 449 1.69 19.54 3.46
N LEU A 450 2.70 19.18 2.65
CA LEU A 450 2.73 19.40 1.18
C LEU A 450 2.01 18.28 0.41
N ARG A 451 0.85 17.86 0.91
CA ARG A 451 0.11 16.72 0.32
C ARG A 451 -0.64 17.08 -0.96
N GLU A 452 -1.04 18.34 -1.10
CA GLU A 452 -1.90 18.85 -2.20
C GLU A 452 -1.11 19.64 -3.24
#